data_AF-A0A351RC14-F1
#
_entry.id   AF-A0A351RC14-F1
#
_cell.length_a   1.000
_cell.length_b   1.000
_cell.length_c   1.000
_cell.angle_alpha   90.00
_cell.angle_beta   90.00
_cell.angle_gamma   90.00
#
_symmetry.space_group_name_H-M   'P 1'
#
loop_
_entity.id
_entity.type
_entity.pdbx_description
1 polymer ?
#
loop_
_entity_poly.entity_id
_entity_poly.type
_entity_poly.pdbx_seq_one_letter_code
_entity_poly.pdbx_strand_id
1 'polypeptide(L)'
;MRRFILLAALMSLVQSAMALDQAKVLKSLQSVVMIRGYNSSGGLAYGSGVVVAENKVITNCHIFRSTKSPWVARGEDTYEIDSVQADRWHDLCLVTAKLPFIPAPIGSSSNIKRGQEILSIGHSNGVLAPLTSSGVIKTTYHFDGGMVIRSSAKFLMGASGSGIFDLEGNLLGINTFKTPGRPAYFYSLPIEWLANLEKLPVETTFPITGKAFWEEDDNNKPFFMQMAIPEINQDWPKLMQVATKWTETYPKDTEGWYELGVAQEKLNKIDDAKKSYLQSVAVDANNTNALFRLGAIAQSAGDQDSMSKINSTIAKIDENLAKEFSEMLGCNIQC
;
A
#
# COMPACT_ATOMS: atom_id res chain seq x y z
N MET A 1 7.46 -54.08 -5.77
CA MET A 1 8.14 -53.21 -4.77
C MET A 1 8.70 -51.91 -5.37
N ARG A 2 9.37 -51.91 -6.53
CA ARG A 2 9.88 -50.67 -7.17
C ARG A 2 8.83 -49.59 -7.53
N ARG A 3 7.57 -49.96 -7.82
CA ARG A 3 6.49 -49.01 -8.13
C ARG A 3 5.86 -48.35 -6.89
N PHE A 4 6.00 -48.93 -5.70
CA PHE A 4 5.50 -48.34 -4.45
C PHE A 4 6.46 -47.28 -3.88
N ILE A 5 7.75 -47.38 -4.18
CA ILE A 5 8.77 -46.40 -3.75
C ILE A 5 8.63 -45.08 -4.53
N LEU A 6 8.23 -45.13 -5.81
CA LEU A 6 7.97 -43.94 -6.61
C LEU A 6 6.74 -43.14 -6.14
N LEU A 7 5.72 -43.80 -5.57
CA LEU A 7 4.54 -43.09 -5.04
C LEU A 7 4.85 -42.37 -3.72
N ALA A 8 5.72 -42.93 -2.88
CA ALA A 8 6.14 -42.31 -1.62
C ALA A 8 7.02 -41.07 -1.84
N ALA A 9 7.84 -41.06 -2.90
CA ALA A 9 8.67 -39.90 -3.26
C ALA A 9 7.83 -38.71 -3.74
N LEU A 10 6.69 -38.93 -4.42
CA LEU A 10 5.81 -37.85 -4.89
C LEU A 10 4.97 -37.17 -3.79
N MET A 11 4.77 -37.80 -2.63
CA MET A 11 4.08 -37.16 -1.48
C MET A 11 4.99 -36.26 -0.64
N SER A 12 6.30 -36.29 -0.85
CA SER A 12 7.26 -35.46 -0.09
C SER A 12 7.47 -34.04 -0.65
N LEU A 13 6.79 -33.70 -1.74
CA LEU A 13 6.85 -32.38 -2.40
C LEU A 13 5.54 -31.59 -2.26
N VAL A 14 4.72 -31.90 -1.26
CA VAL A 14 3.57 -31.04 -0.95
C VAL A 14 4.11 -29.79 -0.26
N GLN A 15 4.34 -28.74 -1.04
CA GLN A 15 4.54 -27.40 -0.50
C GLN A 15 3.36 -27.10 0.42
N SER A 16 3.63 -26.64 1.63
CA SER A 16 2.62 -26.11 2.53
C SER A 16 2.05 -24.84 1.89
N ALA A 17 0.98 -24.99 1.12
CA ALA A 17 0.12 -23.88 0.76
C ALA A 17 -0.42 -23.33 2.08
N MET A 18 0.01 -22.12 2.46
CA MET A 18 -0.63 -21.37 3.54
C MET A 18 -2.05 -21.06 3.07
N ALA A 19 -2.99 -21.92 3.43
CA ALA A 19 -4.39 -21.70 3.13
C ALA A 19 -4.81 -20.42 3.84
N LEU A 20 -5.36 -19.48 3.07
CA LEU A 20 -5.93 -18.25 3.60
C LEU A 20 -6.97 -18.62 4.66
N ASP A 21 -6.78 -18.15 5.89
CA ASP A 21 -7.70 -18.41 6.98
C ASP A 21 -9.03 -17.71 6.70
N GLN A 22 -9.97 -18.47 6.14
CA GLN A 22 -11.26 -17.97 5.71
C GLN A 22 -12.03 -17.30 6.85
N ALA A 23 -11.84 -17.75 8.10
CA ALA A 23 -12.51 -17.16 9.25
C ALA A 23 -11.97 -15.75 9.57
N LYS A 24 -10.66 -15.55 9.47
CA LYS A 24 -10.02 -14.23 9.67
C LYS A 24 -10.40 -13.25 8.57
N VAL A 25 -10.42 -13.70 7.32
CA VAL A 25 -10.87 -12.87 6.18
C VAL A 25 -12.35 -12.52 6.30
N LEU A 26 -13.19 -13.47 6.74
CA LEU A 26 -14.61 -13.21 6.98
C LEU A 26 -14.83 -12.13 8.05
N LYS A 27 -14.04 -12.14 9.13
CA LYS A 27 -14.09 -11.10 10.16
C LYS A 27 -13.75 -9.72 9.58
N SER A 28 -12.75 -9.67 8.70
CA SER A 28 -12.37 -8.43 8.00
C SER A 28 -13.50 -7.94 7.10
N LEU A 29 -14.12 -8.82 6.30
CA LEU A 29 -15.31 -8.50 5.49
C LEU A 29 -16.46 -7.95 6.32
N GLN A 30 -16.70 -8.50 7.51
CA GLN A 30 -17.75 -8.06 8.44
C GLN A 30 -17.45 -6.72 9.12
N SER A 31 -16.24 -6.18 9.03
CA SER A 31 -15.90 -4.84 9.52
C SER A 31 -16.06 -3.76 8.45
N VAL A 32 -16.17 -4.15 7.18
CA VAL A 32 -16.28 -3.21 6.06
C VAL A 32 -17.74 -2.79 5.87
N VAL A 33 -17.93 -1.51 5.55
CA VAL A 33 -19.23 -0.89 5.31
C VAL A 33 -19.17 -0.02 4.06
N MET A 34 -20.33 0.32 3.51
CA MET A 34 -20.44 1.32 2.45
C MET A 34 -20.82 2.67 3.06
N ILE A 35 -20.23 3.74 2.56
CA ILE A 35 -20.68 5.11 2.82
C ILE A 35 -21.47 5.57 1.61
N ARG A 36 -22.66 6.13 1.81
CA ARG A 36 -23.54 6.62 0.76
C ARG A 36 -23.98 8.04 1.04
N GLY A 37 -24.34 8.75 -0.01
CA GLY A 37 -24.93 10.08 0.09
C GLY A 37 -25.46 10.55 -1.25
N TYR A 38 -26.51 11.37 -1.26
CA TYR A 38 -26.94 12.03 -2.49
C TYR A 38 -26.11 13.27 -2.74
N ASN A 39 -25.71 13.45 -3.99
CA ASN A 39 -25.04 14.66 -4.44
C ASN A 39 -26.05 15.77 -4.77
N SER A 40 -25.54 16.97 -5.10
CA SER A 40 -26.39 18.12 -5.43
C SER A 40 -27.25 17.94 -6.69
N SER A 41 -26.91 17.00 -7.58
CA SER A 41 -27.70 16.68 -8.78
C SER A 41 -28.65 15.48 -8.57
N GLY A 42 -28.74 14.95 -7.34
CA GLY A 42 -29.57 13.78 -7.00
C GLY A 42 -28.92 12.43 -7.33
N GLY A 43 -27.71 12.42 -7.87
CA GLY A 43 -26.93 11.20 -8.09
C GLY A 43 -26.41 10.61 -6.77
N LEU A 44 -26.23 9.29 -6.74
CA LEU A 44 -25.69 8.60 -5.56
C LEU A 44 -24.16 8.68 -5.57
N ALA A 45 -23.59 9.38 -4.59
CA ALA A 45 -22.19 9.28 -4.22
C ALA A 45 -22.01 8.10 -3.25
N TYR A 46 -20.91 7.36 -3.42
CA TYR A 46 -20.61 6.22 -2.57
C TYR A 46 -19.10 6.02 -2.41
N GLY A 47 -18.75 5.39 -1.30
CA GLY A 47 -17.42 4.92 -0.97
C GLY A 47 -17.50 3.74 -0.01
N SER A 48 -16.35 3.35 0.52
CA SER A 48 -16.19 2.29 1.50
C SER A 48 -15.80 2.87 2.86
N GLY A 49 -15.92 2.10 3.92
CA GLY A 49 -15.39 2.44 5.24
C GLY A 49 -15.08 1.17 6.02
N VAL A 50 -14.31 1.30 7.09
CA VAL A 50 -13.96 0.20 7.99
C VAL A 50 -14.34 0.56 9.40
N VAL A 51 -15.08 -0.32 10.07
CA VAL A 51 -15.40 -0.19 11.50
C VAL A 51 -14.11 -0.44 12.29
N VAL A 52 -13.63 0.57 13.04
CA VAL A 52 -12.34 0.54 13.75
C VAL A 52 -12.49 0.54 15.27
N ALA A 53 -13.65 0.96 15.77
CA ALA A 53 -14.05 0.81 17.16
C ALA A 53 -15.58 0.75 17.24
N GLU A 54 -16.12 0.54 18.44
CA GLU A 54 -17.57 0.60 18.66
C GLU A 54 -18.14 1.92 18.12
N ASN A 55 -19.16 1.83 17.27
CA ASN A 55 -19.82 3.00 16.66
C ASN A 55 -18.91 3.91 15.82
N LYS A 56 -17.70 3.46 15.45
CA LYS A 56 -16.69 4.28 14.75
C LYS A 56 -16.27 3.65 13.42
N VAL A 57 -16.35 4.42 12.35
CA VAL A 57 -15.96 4.01 10.99
C VAL A 57 -14.91 4.97 10.44
N ILE A 58 -13.74 4.47 10.06
CA ILE A 58 -12.77 5.24 9.29
C ILE A 58 -13.07 5.12 7.79
N THR A 59 -12.93 6.23 7.06
CA THR A 59 -13.13 6.32 5.61
C THR A 59 -12.37 7.52 5.06
N ASN A 60 -12.53 7.84 3.77
CA ASN A 60 -11.98 9.06 3.19
C ASN A 60 -12.90 10.27 3.32
N CYS A 61 -12.31 11.44 3.58
CA CYS A 61 -13.07 12.67 3.70
C CYS A 61 -13.68 13.15 2.38
N HIS A 62 -13.02 12.90 1.24
CA HIS A 62 -13.52 13.36 -0.05
C HIS A 62 -14.89 12.77 -0.44
N ILE A 63 -15.27 11.62 0.15
CA ILE A 63 -16.59 11.00 -0.03
C ILE A 63 -17.70 11.95 0.44
N PHE A 64 -17.44 12.75 1.48
CA PHE A 64 -18.42 13.65 2.10
C PHE A 64 -18.51 15.04 1.46
N ARG A 65 -17.68 15.35 0.47
CA ARG A 65 -17.60 16.70 -0.12
C ARG A 65 -18.77 17.04 -1.03
N SER A 66 -19.43 16.02 -1.57
CA SER A 66 -20.55 16.20 -2.52
C SER A 66 -21.91 15.97 -1.90
N THR A 67 -22.01 15.53 -0.65
CA THR A 67 -23.27 15.12 -0.02
C THR A 67 -23.60 15.92 1.23
N LYS A 68 -24.88 16.26 1.39
CA LYS A 68 -25.42 16.99 2.56
C LYS A 68 -25.94 16.07 3.66
N SER A 69 -26.24 14.81 3.32
CA SER A 69 -26.87 13.85 4.23
C SER A 69 -26.32 12.46 3.93
N PRO A 70 -25.05 12.18 4.29
CA PRO A 70 -24.48 10.86 4.13
C PRO A 70 -24.99 9.87 5.19
N TRP A 71 -24.93 8.58 4.89
CA TRP A 71 -25.23 7.50 5.81
C TRP A 71 -24.27 6.33 5.63
N VAL A 72 -24.13 5.51 6.68
CA VAL A 72 -23.44 4.22 6.63
C VAL A 72 -24.44 3.16 6.17
N ALA A 73 -24.02 2.22 5.33
CA ALA A 73 -24.85 1.12 4.86
C ALA A 73 -24.12 -0.23 4.90
N ARG A 74 -24.87 -1.29 5.15
CA ARG A 74 -24.43 -2.68 5.00
C ARG A 74 -25.55 -3.49 4.36
N GLY A 75 -25.37 -3.87 3.09
CA GLY A 75 -26.48 -4.42 2.32
C GLY A 75 -27.61 -3.39 2.22
N GLU A 76 -28.81 -3.79 2.65
CA GLU A 76 -29.99 -2.92 2.65
C GLU A 76 -30.13 -2.09 3.94
N ASP A 77 -29.42 -2.47 5.01
CA ASP A 77 -29.47 -1.75 6.28
C ASP A 77 -28.74 -0.41 6.17
N THR A 78 -29.33 0.63 6.75
CA THR A 78 -28.78 1.99 6.77
C THR A 78 -28.71 2.53 8.19
N TYR A 79 -27.69 3.35 8.44
CA TYR A 79 -27.37 3.90 9.73
C TYR A 79 -27.01 5.38 9.56
N GLU A 80 -27.73 6.25 10.28
CA GLU A 80 -27.48 7.69 10.28
C GLU A 80 -26.11 8.02 10.87
N ILE A 81 -25.43 8.99 10.27
CA ILE A 81 -24.16 9.50 10.77
C ILE A 81 -24.45 10.61 11.79
N ASP A 82 -24.07 10.37 13.04
CA ASP A 82 -24.24 11.33 14.13
C ASP A 82 -23.22 12.47 14.01
N SER A 83 -21.97 12.14 13.69
CA SER A 83 -20.89 13.11 13.58
C SER A 83 -19.68 12.59 12.82
N VAL A 84 -18.75 13.49 12.48
CA VAL A 84 -17.49 13.19 11.80
C VAL A 84 -16.33 13.98 12.41
N GLN A 85 -15.17 13.36 12.54
CA GLN A 85 -13.89 14.06 12.76
C GLN A 85 -13.13 13.99 11.44
N ALA A 86 -12.61 15.13 10.96
CA ALA A 86 -12.16 15.25 9.58
C ALA A 86 -10.73 15.76 9.46
N ASP A 87 -9.80 14.85 9.21
CA ASP A 87 -8.45 15.19 8.76
C ASP A 87 -8.47 15.40 7.24
N ARG A 88 -8.68 16.65 6.85
CA ARG A 88 -8.82 17.04 5.44
C ARG A 88 -7.51 16.88 4.68
N TRP A 89 -6.39 17.17 5.34
CA TRP A 89 -5.08 17.13 4.71
C TRP A 89 -4.69 15.69 4.37
N HIS A 90 -4.89 14.77 5.31
CA HIS A 90 -4.67 13.35 5.09
C HIS A 90 -5.87 12.65 4.46
N ASP A 91 -6.97 13.35 4.15
CA ASP A 91 -8.19 12.75 3.56
C ASP A 91 -8.75 11.56 4.36
N LEU A 92 -8.64 11.57 5.69
CA LEU A 92 -9.19 10.55 6.56
C LEU A 92 -10.27 11.14 7.47
N CYS A 93 -11.43 10.50 7.47
CA CYS A 93 -12.58 10.90 8.26
C CYS A 93 -13.02 9.76 9.18
N LEU A 94 -13.27 10.09 10.44
CA LEU A 94 -13.78 9.17 11.45
C LEU A 94 -15.25 9.49 11.72
N VAL A 95 -16.11 8.63 11.19
CA VAL A 95 -17.56 8.70 11.34
C VAL A 95 -17.98 8.07 12.65
N THR A 96 -18.95 8.70 13.32
CA THR A 96 -19.67 8.13 14.45
C THR A 96 -21.11 7.84 14.04
N ALA A 97 -21.57 6.62 14.27
CA ALA A 97 -22.92 6.16 13.99
C ALA A 97 -23.26 4.99 14.93
N LYS A 98 -24.54 4.78 15.24
CA LYS A 98 -24.96 3.61 16.03
C LYS A 98 -24.90 2.34 15.19
N LEU A 99 -23.88 1.51 15.39
CA LEU A 99 -23.58 0.37 14.53
C LEU A 99 -23.51 -0.94 15.34
N PRO A 100 -24.21 -2.01 14.92
CA PRO A 100 -24.15 -3.32 15.57
C PRO A 100 -22.97 -4.17 15.05
N PHE A 101 -21.88 -3.54 14.62
CA PHE A 101 -20.83 -4.18 13.84
C PHE A 101 -19.54 -4.38 14.64
N ILE A 102 -18.87 -5.51 14.40
CA ILE A 102 -17.60 -5.85 15.04
C ILE A 102 -16.47 -5.06 14.35
N PRO A 103 -15.62 -4.35 15.12
CA PRO A 103 -14.46 -3.66 14.58
C PRO A 103 -13.42 -4.60 13.97
N ALA A 104 -12.72 -4.12 12.96
CA ALA A 104 -11.51 -4.74 12.44
C ALA A 104 -10.43 -4.74 13.54
N PRO A 105 -9.66 -5.85 13.69
CA PRO A 105 -8.39 -5.79 14.39
C PRO A 105 -7.49 -4.73 13.74
N ILE A 106 -6.82 -3.91 14.55
CA ILE A 106 -5.89 -2.89 14.07
C ILE A 106 -4.49 -3.51 13.99
N GLY A 107 -3.86 -3.41 12.81
CA GLY A 107 -2.49 -3.82 12.57
C GLY A 107 -1.51 -2.67 12.75
N SER A 108 -0.38 -2.77 12.05
CA SER A 108 0.62 -1.70 11.97
C SER A 108 1.21 -1.64 10.57
N SER A 109 1.34 -0.43 10.03
CA SER A 109 2.07 -0.17 8.79
C SER A 109 3.59 -0.03 9.00
N SER A 110 4.04 0.09 10.25
CA SER A 110 5.45 0.39 10.58
C SER A 110 6.43 -0.73 10.19
N ASN A 111 5.97 -1.98 10.19
CA ASN A 111 6.80 -3.17 9.95
C ASN A 111 6.41 -3.88 8.65
N ILE A 112 5.70 -3.18 7.75
CA ILE A 112 5.31 -3.72 6.46
C ILE A 112 6.55 -4.09 5.67
N LYS A 113 6.57 -5.32 5.14
CA LYS A 113 7.64 -5.78 4.26
C LYS A 113 7.22 -5.61 2.80
N ARG A 114 8.15 -5.22 1.95
CA ARG A 114 7.96 -5.30 0.50
C ARG A 114 7.70 -6.75 0.10
N GLY A 115 6.82 -6.97 -0.87
CA GLY A 115 6.39 -8.31 -1.29
C GLY A 115 5.35 -8.96 -0.37
N GLN A 116 5.11 -8.41 0.83
CA GLN A 116 4.07 -8.92 1.72
C GLN A 116 2.72 -8.93 1.03
N GLU A 117 2.04 -10.08 1.08
CA GLU A 117 0.69 -10.25 0.56
C GLU A 117 -0.32 -9.49 1.42
N ILE A 118 -1.28 -8.88 0.75
CA ILE A 118 -2.33 -8.07 1.37
C ILE A 118 -3.67 -8.31 0.68
N LEU A 119 -4.73 -8.00 1.40
CA LEU A 119 -6.10 -8.00 0.92
C LEU A 119 -6.68 -6.58 1.00
N SER A 120 -7.20 -6.09 -0.11
CA SER A 120 -7.97 -4.86 -0.19
C SER A 120 -9.45 -5.21 -0.18
N ILE A 121 -10.22 -4.75 0.81
CA ILE A 121 -11.62 -5.11 0.99
C ILE A 121 -12.50 -3.86 1.03
N GLY A 122 -13.46 -3.76 0.12
CA GLY A 122 -14.33 -2.59 -0.01
C GLY A 122 -15.44 -2.73 -1.03
N HIS A 123 -16.28 -1.71 -1.11
CA HIS A 123 -17.43 -1.64 -2.01
C HIS A 123 -17.07 -0.99 -3.36
N SER A 124 -16.04 -1.53 -4.02
CA SER A 124 -15.64 -1.09 -5.37
C SER A 124 -16.84 -1.12 -6.33
N ASN A 125 -16.97 -0.09 -7.15
CA ASN A 125 -18.07 0.10 -8.11
C ASN A 125 -19.48 0.16 -7.47
N GLY A 126 -19.58 0.43 -6.17
CA GLY A 126 -20.87 0.61 -5.47
C GLY A 126 -21.62 -0.70 -5.21
N VAL A 127 -20.94 -1.85 -5.34
CA VAL A 127 -21.53 -3.17 -5.09
C VAL A 127 -21.91 -3.31 -3.61
N LEU A 128 -23.12 -3.79 -3.35
CA LEU A 128 -23.68 -3.94 -2.00
C LEU A 128 -22.86 -4.86 -1.10
N ALA A 129 -22.33 -5.95 -1.66
CA ALA A 129 -21.40 -6.83 -0.97
C ALA A 129 -19.96 -6.28 -1.08
N PRO A 130 -19.16 -6.35 0.00
CA PRO A 130 -17.74 -5.98 -0.09
C PRO A 130 -17.01 -6.93 -1.03
N LEU A 131 -16.17 -6.36 -1.89
CA LEU A 131 -15.30 -7.05 -2.84
C LEU A 131 -13.88 -7.11 -2.29
N THR A 132 -13.22 -8.24 -2.51
CA THR A 132 -11.83 -8.47 -2.12
C THR A 132 -10.93 -8.45 -3.34
N SER A 133 -9.84 -7.68 -3.29
CA SER A 133 -8.75 -7.71 -4.25
C SER A 133 -7.45 -8.08 -3.54
N SER A 134 -6.72 -9.07 -4.04
CA SER A 134 -5.40 -9.41 -3.52
C SER A 134 -4.30 -8.64 -4.23
N GLY A 135 -3.18 -8.46 -3.53
CA GLY A 135 -1.98 -7.86 -4.08
C GLY A 135 -0.80 -8.03 -3.14
N VAL A 136 0.30 -7.38 -3.49
CA VAL A 136 1.49 -7.30 -2.64
C VAL A 136 1.87 -5.86 -2.39
N ILE A 137 2.53 -5.62 -1.26
CA ILE A 137 3.16 -4.34 -0.99
C ILE A 137 4.31 -4.13 -1.98
N LYS A 138 4.28 -3.00 -2.66
CA LYS A 138 5.38 -2.58 -3.55
C LYS A 138 6.40 -1.77 -2.79
N THR A 139 5.96 -0.79 -2.01
CA THR A 139 6.79 0.01 -1.12
C THR A 139 5.95 0.76 -0.10
N THR A 140 6.63 1.43 0.83
CA THR A 140 6.06 2.38 1.78
C THR A 140 6.87 3.67 1.77
N TYR A 141 6.21 4.81 1.90
CA TYR A 141 6.84 6.12 1.91
C TYR A 141 6.62 6.81 3.25
N HIS A 142 7.70 7.32 3.85
CA HIS A 142 7.57 8.10 5.08
C HIS A 142 6.96 9.47 4.78
N PHE A 143 5.84 9.78 5.43
CA PHE A 143 5.15 11.06 5.26
C PHE A 143 4.34 11.39 6.52
N ASP A 144 4.50 12.60 7.05
CA ASP A 144 3.79 13.11 8.24
C ASP A 144 3.70 12.09 9.39
N GLY A 145 4.84 11.43 9.69
CA GLY A 145 4.97 10.47 10.78
C GLY A 145 4.34 9.10 10.54
N GLY A 146 3.80 8.83 9.35
CA GLY A 146 3.24 7.53 8.94
C GLY A 146 3.94 6.94 7.71
N MET A 147 3.57 5.70 7.37
CA MET A 147 4.10 4.98 6.21
C MET A 147 3.01 4.85 5.15
N VAL A 148 2.97 5.76 4.18
CA VAL A 148 2.01 5.70 3.06
C VAL A 148 2.32 4.47 2.22
N ILE A 149 1.33 3.61 2.02
CA ILE A 149 1.50 2.29 1.42
C ILE A 149 1.24 2.37 -0.09
N ARG A 150 2.15 1.84 -0.90
CA ARG A 150 1.93 1.56 -2.32
C ARG A 150 1.83 0.05 -2.52
N SER A 151 0.73 -0.42 -3.12
CA SER A 151 0.51 -1.85 -3.35
C SER A 151 0.10 -2.15 -4.79
N SER A 152 0.06 -3.44 -5.15
CA SER A 152 -0.51 -3.90 -6.43
C SER A 152 -1.99 -4.27 -6.36
N ALA A 153 -2.63 -4.19 -5.20
CA ALA A 153 -4.06 -4.45 -5.08
C ALA A 153 -4.82 -3.35 -5.82
N LYS A 154 -5.43 -3.73 -6.94
CA LYS A 154 -6.08 -2.78 -7.83
C LYS A 154 -7.44 -2.43 -7.27
N PHE A 155 -7.77 -1.14 -7.32
CA PHE A 155 -9.10 -0.68 -6.96
C PHE A 155 -9.70 0.30 -7.97
N LEU A 156 -11.02 0.31 -8.05
CA LEU A 156 -11.81 1.14 -8.97
C LEU A 156 -12.53 2.26 -8.21
N MET A 157 -13.29 3.08 -8.92
CA MET A 157 -14.17 4.08 -8.32
C MET A 157 -15.11 3.41 -7.28
N GLY A 158 -15.36 4.06 -6.15
CA GLY A 158 -16.10 3.51 -5.01
C GLY A 158 -15.25 2.74 -4.00
N ALA A 159 -13.99 2.45 -4.32
CA ALA A 159 -13.07 1.82 -3.38
C ALA A 159 -12.45 2.80 -2.36
N SER A 160 -12.60 4.12 -2.55
CA SER A 160 -12.16 5.11 -1.57
C SER A 160 -12.70 4.73 -0.18
N GLY A 161 -11.84 4.68 0.82
CA GLY A 161 -12.18 4.28 2.19
C GLY A 161 -12.16 2.78 2.44
N SER A 162 -11.78 1.96 1.44
CA SER A 162 -11.64 0.51 1.63
C SER A 162 -10.41 0.19 2.47
N GLY A 163 -10.49 -0.87 3.27
CA GLY A 163 -9.38 -1.29 4.11
C GLY A 163 -8.36 -2.12 3.33
N ILE A 164 -7.08 -1.90 3.61
CA ILE A 164 -6.01 -2.83 3.25
C ILE A 164 -5.62 -3.63 4.50
N PHE A 165 -5.62 -4.95 4.39
CA PHE A 165 -5.45 -5.90 5.48
C PHE A 165 -4.27 -6.83 5.21
N ASP A 166 -3.59 -7.28 6.26
CA ASP A 166 -2.72 -8.45 6.17
C ASP A 166 -3.53 -9.75 6.04
N LEU A 167 -2.85 -10.89 5.87
CA LEU A 167 -3.52 -12.19 5.75
C LEU A 167 -4.10 -12.70 7.07
N GLU A 168 -3.75 -12.06 8.20
CA GLU A 168 -4.32 -12.29 9.51
C GLU A 168 -5.62 -11.49 9.75
N GLY A 169 -5.97 -10.59 8.82
CA GLY A 169 -7.16 -9.75 8.89
C GLY A 169 -7.00 -8.49 9.75
N ASN A 170 -5.76 -8.07 10.02
CA ASN A 170 -5.49 -6.80 10.70
C ASN A 170 -5.46 -5.66 9.68
N LEU A 171 -6.14 -4.56 9.98
CA LEU A 171 -6.19 -3.37 9.16
C LEU A 171 -4.86 -2.62 9.20
N LEU A 172 -4.23 -2.47 8.03
CA LEU A 172 -2.94 -1.79 7.85
C LEU A 172 -3.10 -0.33 7.40
N GLY A 173 -4.22 0.00 6.76
CA GLY A 173 -4.46 1.33 6.19
C GLY A 173 -5.72 1.44 5.36
N ILE A 174 -5.92 2.61 4.73
CA ILE A 174 -7.14 2.97 4.00
C ILE A 174 -6.81 3.37 2.57
N ASN A 175 -7.30 2.61 1.60
CA ASN A 175 -7.16 2.91 0.17
C ASN A 175 -7.81 4.26 -0.13
N THR A 176 -7.04 5.16 -0.73
CA THR A 176 -7.45 6.56 -0.85
C THR A 176 -7.35 7.09 -2.27
N PHE A 177 -6.18 6.98 -2.90
CA PHE A 177 -5.96 7.57 -4.22
C PHE A 177 -5.10 6.69 -5.11
N LYS A 178 -5.16 6.96 -6.41
CA LYS A 178 -4.34 6.31 -7.42
C LYS A 178 -3.85 7.31 -8.45
N THR A 179 -2.73 7.02 -9.10
CA THR A 179 -2.30 7.85 -10.23
C THR A 179 -3.30 7.77 -11.40
N PRO A 180 -3.40 8.84 -12.21
CA PRO A 180 -4.10 8.78 -13.49
C PRO A 180 -3.42 7.82 -14.47
N GLY A 181 -4.16 7.32 -15.45
CA GLY A 181 -3.63 6.50 -16.55
C GLY A 181 -3.66 4.98 -16.33
N ARG A 182 -3.03 4.26 -17.27
CA ARG A 182 -2.79 2.80 -17.23
C ARG A 182 -1.35 2.55 -17.74
N PRO A 183 -0.44 1.95 -16.95
CA PRO A 183 -0.63 1.45 -15.59
C PRO A 183 -0.89 2.58 -14.57
N ALA A 184 -1.43 2.22 -13.40
CA ALA A 184 -1.66 3.14 -12.28
C ALA A 184 -1.03 2.57 -11.00
N TYR A 185 -0.62 3.46 -10.10
CA TYR A 185 -0.15 3.12 -8.75
C TYR A 185 -1.25 3.41 -7.75
N PHE A 186 -1.42 2.50 -6.79
CA PHE A 186 -2.50 2.50 -5.82
C PHE A 186 -1.93 2.78 -4.43
N TYR A 187 -2.49 3.78 -3.75
CA TYR A 187 -1.99 4.26 -2.48
C TYR A 187 -3.02 4.13 -1.37
N SER A 188 -2.54 3.69 -0.22
CA SER A 188 -3.31 3.53 1.01
C SER A 188 -2.63 4.32 2.12
N LEU A 189 -3.44 4.99 2.93
CA LEU A 189 -2.97 5.82 4.03
C LEU A 189 -2.82 5.00 5.31
N PRO A 190 -1.78 5.25 6.11
CA PRO A 190 -1.41 4.41 7.25
C PRO A 190 -2.48 4.45 8.34
N ILE A 191 -2.75 3.30 8.97
CA ILE A 191 -3.73 3.21 10.05
C ILE A 191 -3.30 4.02 11.29
N GLU A 192 -2.01 4.29 11.45
CA GLU A 192 -1.44 5.08 12.54
C GLU A 192 -2.01 6.50 12.60
N TRP A 193 -2.44 7.07 11.48
CA TRP A 193 -3.07 8.39 11.47
C TRP A 193 -4.43 8.42 12.17
N LEU A 194 -5.07 7.26 12.41
CA LEU A 194 -6.30 7.16 13.21
C LEU A 194 -6.11 7.79 14.61
N ALA A 195 -4.96 7.59 15.26
CA ALA A 195 -4.71 8.10 16.60
C ALA A 195 -4.66 9.64 16.67
N ASN A 196 -4.32 10.31 15.56
CA ASN A 196 -4.36 11.77 15.45
C ASN A 196 -5.77 12.24 15.06
N LEU A 197 -6.40 11.53 14.13
CA LEU A 197 -7.78 11.77 13.69
C LEU A 197 -8.78 11.74 14.85
N GLU A 198 -8.63 10.80 15.79
CA GLU A 198 -9.48 10.68 17.00
C GLU A 198 -9.43 11.91 17.92
N LYS A 199 -8.40 12.75 17.80
CA LYS A 199 -8.22 13.96 18.63
C LYS A 199 -8.79 15.21 17.96
N LEU A 200 -9.18 15.13 16.69
CA LEU A 200 -9.71 16.28 15.96
C LEU A 200 -11.11 16.68 16.46
N PRO A 201 -11.52 17.94 16.27
CA PRO A 201 -12.85 18.40 16.63
C PRO A 201 -13.95 17.57 15.97
N VAL A 202 -15.02 17.32 16.71
CA VAL A 202 -16.23 16.67 16.20
C VAL A 202 -17.06 17.69 15.42
N GLU A 203 -17.45 17.31 14.22
CA GLU A 203 -18.27 18.11 13.31
C GLU A 203 -19.57 17.35 12.99
N THR A 204 -20.67 18.07 12.81
CA THR A 204 -22.00 17.50 12.47
C THR A 204 -22.56 18.08 11.17
N THR A 205 -21.79 18.94 10.50
CA THR A 205 -22.23 19.65 9.30
C THR A 205 -21.59 19.03 8.07
N PHE A 206 -22.43 18.75 7.07
CA PHE A 206 -22.04 18.32 5.74
C PHE A 206 -22.48 19.34 4.69
N PRO A 207 -21.78 19.49 3.55
CA PRO A 207 -20.62 18.71 3.12
C PRO A 207 -19.32 19.12 3.85
N ILE A 208 -18.37 18.18 3.92
CA ILE A 208 -17.01 18.50 4.37
C ILE A 208 -16.32 19.29 3.27
N THR A 209 -15.58 20.35 3.62
CA THR A 209 -14.77 21.14 2.69
C THR A 209 -13.30 21.00 3.03
N GLY A 210 -12.42 21.21 2.05
CA GLY A 210 -10.97 21.08 2.24
C GLY A 210 -10.33 20.26 1.13
N LYS A 211 -9.00 20.36 1.06
CA LYS A 211 -8.17 19.72 0.04
C LYS A 211 -7.17 18.78 0.73
N ALA A 212 -6.95 17.63 0.13
CA ALA A 212 -5.98 16.65 0.60
C ALA A 212 -4.59 16.89 -0.03
N PHE A 213 -3.54 16.38 0.60
CA PHE A 213 -2.18 16.50 0.09
C PHE A 213 -2.02 15.91 -1.32
N TRP A 214 -2.79 14.87 -1.65
CA TRP A 214 -2.71 14.19 -2.93
C TRP A 214 -3.41 14.95 -4.07
N GLU A 215 -4.20 15.98 -3.73
CA GLU A 215 -4.88 16.88 -4.66
C GLU A 215 -4.04 18.13 -4.95
N GLU A 216 -2.88 18.29 -4.30
CA GLU A 216 -1.99 19.43 -4.51
C GLU A 216 -1.52 19.58 -5.95
N ASP A 217 -1.05 20.78 -6.31
CA ASP A 217 -0.40 20.95 -7.62
C ASP A 217 0.88 20.09 -7.67
N ASP A 218 1.27 19.61 -8.85
CA ASP A 218 2.35 18.61 -8.98
C ASP A 218 3.64 19.01 -8.26
N ASN A 219 4.02 20.29 -8.28
CA ASN A 219 5.24 20.78 -7.62
C ASN A 219 5.13 20.83 -6.08
N ASN A 220 3.91 20.83 -5.53
CA ASN A 220 3.62 20.93 -4.11
C ASN A 220 3.28 19.57 -3.47
N LYS A 221 3.03 18.54 -4.30
CA LYS A 221 2.81 17.17 -3.80
C LYS A 221 4.09 16.63 -3.13
N PRO A 222 3.97 15.67 -2.19
CA PRO A 222 5.14 14.96 -1.65
C PRO A 222 5.98 14.30 -2.75
N PHE A 223 7.30 14.18 -2.54
CA PHE A 223 8.21 13.67 -3.57
C PHE A 223 7.78 12.32 -4.13
N PHE A 224 7.40 11.36 -3.30
CA PHE A 224 6.95 10.03 -3.75
C PHE A 224 5.80 10.08 -4.76
N MET A 225 4.95 11.11 -4.71
CA MET A 225 3.90 11.34 -5.70
C MET A 225 4.42 11.99 -6.98
N GLN A 226 5.38 12.91 -6.87
CA GLN A 226 6.02 13.56 -8.01
C GLN A 226 6.79 12.56 -8.89
N MET A 227 7.29 11.47 -8.31
CA MET A 227 8.02 10.40 -9.01
C MET A 227 7.12 9.53 -9.90
N ALA A 228 5.87 9.32 -9.48
CA ALA A 228 5.04 8.24 -10.03
C ALA A 228 4.70 8.44 -11.51
N ILE A 229 4.38 9.67 -11.93
CA ILE A 229 4.04 9.97 -13.34
C ILE A 229 5.27 9.87 -14.25
N PRO A 230 6.43 10.48 -13.92
CA PRO A 230 7.67 10.25 -14.65
C PRO A 230 8.04 8.77 -14.78
N GLU A 231 7.92 7.98 -13.71
CA GLU A 231 8.21 6.54 -13.73
C GLU A 231 7.27 5.79 -14.69
N ILE A 232 5.95 6.04 -14.61
CA ILE A 232 4.94 5.41 -15.47
C ILE A 232 5.17 5.76 -16.95
N ASN A 233 5.52 7.01 -17.23
CA ASN A 233 5.76 7.50 -18.59
C ASN A 233 7.17 7.20 -19.10
N GLN A 234 8.03 6.58 -18.29
CA GLN A 234 9.43 6.33 -18.58
C GLN A 234 10.23 7.61 -18.90
N ASP A 235 9.82 8.75 -18.32
CA ASP A 235 10.57 10.00 -18.37
C ASP A 235 11.68 9.96 -17.32
N TRP A 236 12.73 9.19 -17.64
CA TRP A 236 13.87 8.99 -16.75
C TRP A 236 14.65 10.27 -16.43
N PRO A 237 14.84 11.24 -17.36
CA PRO A 237 15.42 12.53 -17.03
C PRO A 237 14.60 13.28 -15.97
N LYS A 238 13.27 13.30 -16.11
CA LYS A 238 12.41 13.95 -15.10
C LYS A 238 12.42 13.20 -13.78
N LEU A 239 12.36 11.87 -13.81
CA LEU A 239 12.46 11.02 -12.62
C LEU A 239 13.76 11.31 -11.87
N MET A 240 14.90 11.35 -12.57
CA MET A 240 16.21 11.67 -11.99
C MET A 240 16.20 13.07 -11.36
N GLN A 241 15.61 14.07 -12.02
CA GLN A 241 15.52 15.43 -11.47
C GLN A 241 14.77 15.47 -10.13
N VAL A 242 13.61 14.81 -10.06
CA VAL A 242 12.79 14.79 -8.84
C VAL A 242 13.49 13.95 -7.75
N ALA A 243 14.07 12.81 -8.10
CA ALA A 243 14.81 11.95 -7.17
C ALA A 243 16.00 12.67 -6.55
N THR A 244 16.79 13.40 -7.35
CA THR A 244 17.92 14.20 -6.86
C THR A 244 17.44 15.24 -5.85
N LYS A 245 16.36 15.97 -6.16
CA LYS A 245 15.81 16.94 -5.21
C LYS A 245 15.31 16.27 -3.92
N TRP A 246 14.74 15.07 -4.02
CA TRP A 246 14.33 14.28 -2.87
C TRP A 246 15.53 13.92 -1.99
N THR A 247 16.60 13.36 -2.56
CA THR A 247 17.79 12.96 -1.78
C THR A 247 18.53 14.14 -1.16
N GLU A 248 18.52 15.31 -1.81
CA GLU A 248 19.04 16.56 -1.25
C GLU A 248 18.21 17.06 -0.07
N THR A 249 16.88 16.94 -0.14
CA THR A 249 15.96 17.42 0.90
C THR A 249 15.88 16.46 2.09
N TYR A 250 15.86 15.16 1.81
CA TYR A 250 15.69 14.09 2.79
C TYR A 250 16.79 13.03 2.59
N PRO A 251 18.06 13.32 2.95
CA PRO A 251 19.19 12.41 2.69
C PRO A 251 19.14 11.09 3.45
N LYS A 252 18.27 10.98 4.46
CA LYS A 252 18.00 9.77 5.25
C LYS A 252 16.75 9.01 4.79
N ASP A 253 16.19 9.36 3.64
CA ASP A 253 15.09 8.63 3.03
C ASP A 253 15.64 7.60 2.03
N THR A 254 15.43 6.32 2.31
CA THR A 254 15.94 5.22 1.47
C THR A 254 15.26 5.19 0.09
N GLU A 255 14.00 5.63 -0.01
CA GLU A 255 13.24 5.57 -1.26
C GLU A 255 13.73 6.62 -2.25
N GLY A 256 14.09 7.81 -1.77
CA GLY A 256 14.69 8.84 -2.62
C GLY A 256 15.97 8.35 -3.31
N TRP A 257 16.84 7.67 -2.56
CA TRP A 257 18.08 7.11 -3.10
C TRP A 257 17.83 5.92 -4.04
N TYR A 258 16.86 5.06 -3.70
CA TYR A 258 16.46 3.95 -4.57
C TYR A 258 15.95 4.47 -5.93
N GLU A 259 15.01 5.41 -5.92
CA GLU A 259 14.43 5.95 -7.16
C GLU A 259 15.46 6.74 -8.00
N LEU A 260 16.41 7.41 -7.35
CA LEU A 260 17.53 8.05 -8.06
C LEU A 260 18.38 7.00 -8.79
N GLY A 261 18.68 5.88 -8.13
CA GLY A 261 19.38 4.75 -8.74
C GLY A 261 18.61 4.17 -9.92
N VAL A 262 17.28 4.00 -9.80
CA VAL A 262 16.41 3.53 -10.89
C VAL A 262 16.52 4.45 -12.11
N ALA A 263 16.39 5.76 -11.90
CA ALA A 263 16.46 6.73 -12.98
C ALA A 263 17.84 6.74 -13.66
N GLN A 264 18.92 6.70 -12.87
CA GLN A 264 20.28 6.66 -13.39
C GLN A 264 20.56 5.38 -14.19
N GLU A 265 20.09 4.23 -13.71
CA GLU A 265 20.27 2.95 -14.40
C GLU A 265 19.52 2.95 -15.74
N LYS A 266 18.29 3.48 -15.78
CA LYS A 266 17.52 3.62 -17.03
C LYS A 266 18.11 4.62 -18.01
N LEU A 267 18.92 5.56 -17.52
CA LEU A 267 19.73 6.48 -18.32
C LEU A 267 21.12 5.93 -18.67
N ASN A 268 21.38 4.65 -18.42
CA ASN A 268 22.66 3.98 -18.67
C ASN A 268 23.85 4.58 -17.88
N LYS A 269 23.58 5.24 -16.74
CA LYS A 269 24.59 5.77 -15.81
C LYS A 269 24.86 4.77 -14.70
N ILE A 270 25.40 3.60 -15.05
CA ILE A 270 25.48 2.44 -14.16
C ILE A 270 26.31 2.70 -12.89
N ASP A 271 27.43 3.41 -13.00
CA ASP A 271 28.27 3.73 -11.84
C ASP A 271 27.57 4.64 -10.83
N ASP A 272 26.80 5.62 -11.32
CA ASP A 272 26.03 6.52 -10.47
C ASP A 272 24.85 5.77 -9.84
N ALA A 273 24.17 4.92 -10.62
CA ALA A 273 23.09 4.07 -10.12
C ALA A 273 23.55 3.18 -8.97
N LYS A 274 24.72 2.53 -9.12
CA LYS A 274 25.32 1.70 -8.07
C LYS A 274 25.56 2.50 -6.78
N LYS A 275 26.08 3.73 -6.89
CA LYS A 275 26.29 4.61 -5.72
C LYS A 275 24.97 4.95 -5.03
N SER A 276 23.94 5.30 -5.79
CA SER A 276 22.62 5.64 -5.25
C SER A 276 21.96 4.44 -4.56
N TYR A 277 22.01 3.25 -5.16
CA TYR A 277 21.49 2.04 -4.52
C TYR A 277 22.27 1.66 -3.27
N LEU A 278 23.61 1.78 -3.27
CA LEU A 278 24.42 1.57 -2.07
C LEU A 278 24.04 2.54 -0.95
N GLN A 279 23.76 3.80 -1.29
CA GLN A 279 23.29 4.79 -0.32
C GLN A 279 21.89 4.46 0.22
N SER A 280 20.98 3.97 -0.64
CA SER A 280 19.67 3.47 -0.23
C SER A 280 19.78 2.34 0.81
N VAL A 281 20.66 1.35 0.55
CA VAL A 281 20.93 0.23 1.48
C VAL A 281 21.67 0.69 2.74
N ALA A 282 22.53 1.71 2.66
CA ALA A 282 23.21 2.27 3.82
C ALA A 282 22.24 3.00 4.77
N VAL A 283 21.18 3.61 4.22
CA VAL A 283 20.09 4.23 4.99
C VAL A 283 19.15 3.18 5.57
N ASP A 284 18.74 2.19 4.76
CA ASP A 284 17.91 1.07 5.17
C ASP A 284 18.44 -0.24 4.59
N ALA A 285 19.08 -1.04 5.44
CA ALA A 285 19.63 -2.34 5.06
C ALA A 285 18.56 -3.34 4.59
N ASN A 286 17.28 -3.09 4.90
CA ASN A 286 16.14 -3.91 4.49
C ASN A 286 15.52 -3.47 3.16
N ASN A 287 16.08 -2.48 2.45
CA ASN A 287 15.59 -2.09 1.14
C ASN A 287 15.94 -3.15 0.08
N THR A 288 15.10 -4.19 0.03
CA THR A 288 15.31 -5.35 -0.84
C THR A 288 15.29 -5.00 -2.31
N ASN A 289 14.54 -3.98 -2.75
CA ASN A 289 14.57 -3.56 -4.14
C ASN A 289 15.96 -3.01 -4.53
N ALA A 290 16.59 -2.19 -3.68
CA ALA A 290 17.94 -1.70 -3.93
C ALA A 290 18.96 -2.85 -3.96
N LEU A 291 18.84 -3.83 -3.06
CA LEU A 291 19.65 -5.05 -3.07
C LEU A 291 19.48 -5.85 -4.37
N PHE A 292 18.25 -6.03 -4.84
CA PHE A 292 17.97 -6.72 -6.10
C PHE A 292 18.61 -6.01 -7.30
N ARG A 293 18.54 -4.67 -7.35
CA ARG A 293 19.17 -3.90 -8.44
C ARG A 293 20.69 -3.95 -8.38
N LEU A 294 21.29 -3.87 -7.19
CA LEU A 294 22.73 -4.09 -7.01
C LEU A 294 23.14 -5.48 -7.46
N GLY A 295 22.31 -6.49 -7.16
CA GLY A 295 22.52 -7.88 -7.57
C GLY A 295 22.50 -8.05 -9.09
N ALA A 296 21.49 -7.49 -9.76
CA ALA A 296 21.39 -7.50 -11.23
C ALA A 296 22.58 -6.79 -11.90
N ILE A 297 23.03 -5.66 -11.34
CA ILE A 297 24.23 -4.95 -11.80
C ILE A 297 25.49 -5.83 -11.61
N ALA A 298 25.65 -6.46 -10.45
CA ALA A 298 26.78 -7.34 -10.16
C ALA A 298 26.81 -8.56 -11.08
N GLN A 299 25.64 -9.18 -11.33
CA GLN A 299 25.48 -10.29 -12.27
C GLN A 299 25.91 -9.89 -13.68
N SER A 300 25.44 -8.74 -14.16
CA SER A 300 25.79 -8.22 -15.49
C SER A 300 27.29 -7.93 -15.63
N ALA A 301 27.96 -7.59 -14.52
CA ALA A 301 29.39 -7.36 -14.46
C ALA A 301 30.23 -8.63 -14.21
N GLY A 302 29.60 -9.79 -13.97
CA GLY A 302 30.29 -11.02 -13.59
C GLY A 302 30.92 -11.00 -12.19
N ASP A 303 30.51 -10.06 -11.33
CA ASP A 303 31.05 -9.86 -9.98
C ASP A 303 30.40 -10.85 -8.99
N GLN A 304 30.93 -12.08 -8.96
CA GLN A 304 30.43 -13.17 -8.12
C GLN A 304 30.53 -12.84 -6.62
N ASP A 305 31.58 -12.13 -6.20
CA ASP A 305 31.79 -11.77 -4.79
C ASP A 305 30.70 -10.83 -4.28
N SER A 306 30.35 -9.81 -5.08
CA SER A 306 29.25 -8.89 -4.75
C SER A 306 27.90 -9.62 -4.76
N MET A 307 27.64 -10.50 -5.73
CA MET A 307 26.41 -11.29 -5.75
C MET A 307 26.25 -12.13 -4.49
N SER A 308 27.30 -12.83 -4.07
CA SER A 308 27.27 -13.69 -2.87
C SER A 308 26.99 -12.89 -1.60
N LYS A 309 27.64 -11.73 -1.45
CA LYS A 309 27.38 -10.82 -0.33
C LYS A 309 25.95 -10.29 -0.32
N ILE A 310 25.41 -9.95 -1.48
CA ILE A 310 24.03 -9.45 -1.62
C ILE A 310 23.04 -10.57 -1.27
N ASN A 311 23.23 -11.78 -1.81
CA ASN A 311 22.35 -12.92 -1.50
C ASN A 311 22.38 -13.25 -0.01
N SER A 312 23.56 -13.28 0.61
CA SER A 312 23.71 -13.46 2.07
C SER A 312 22.99 -12.37 2.87
N THR A 313 23.00 -11.12 2.37
CA THR A 313 22.28 -10.01 3.00
C THR A 313 20.76 -10.19 2.88
N ILE A 314 20.26 -10.54 1.69
CA ILE A 314 18.84 -10.83 1.47
C ILE A 314 18.40 -12.01 2.34
N ALA A 315 19.21 -13.07 2.46
CA ALA A 315 18.88 -14.25 3.26
C ALA A 315 18.71 -13.94 4.75
N LYS A 316 19.44 -12.95 5.28
CA LYS A 316 19.27 -12.48 6.66
C LYS A 316 17.97 -11.69 6.87
N ILE A 317 17.40 -11.13 5.82
CA ILE A 317 16.13 -10.40 5.84
C ILE A 317 14.97 -11.38 5.66
N ASP A 318 15.06 -12.23 4.63
CA ASP A 318 14.07 -13.24 4.27
C ASP A 318 14.73 -14.35 3.42
N GLU A 319 14.77 -15.57 3.97
CA GLU A 319 15.37 -16.73 3.30
C GLU A 319 14.64 -17.13 2.01
N ASN A 320 13.33 -16.91 1.91
CA ASN A 320 12.58 -17.23 0.70
C ASN A 320 12.86 -16.21 -0.39
N LEU A 321 12.97 -14.93 -0.02
CA LEU A 321 13.35 -13.89 -0.97
C LEU A 321 14.76 -14.10 -1.53
N ALA A 322 15.69 -14.64 -0.74
CA ALA A 322 17.03 -14.98 -1.22
C ALA A 322 17.01 -16.13 -2.25
N LYS A 323 16.11 -17.11 -2.08
CA LYS A 323 15.90 -18.17 -3.07
C LYS A 323 15.37 -17.59 -4.38
N GLU A 324 14.34 -16.74 -4.30
CA GLU A 324 13.79 -16.05 -5.48
C GLU A 324 14.85 -15.20 -6.20
N PHE A 325 15.67 -14.47 -5.44
CA PHE A 325 16.79 -13.70 -5.97
C PHE A 325 17.79 -14.59 -6.71
N SER A 326 18.18 -15.72 -6.11
CA SER A 326 19.12 -16.67 -6.73
C SER A 326 18.56 -17.27 -8.03
N GLU A 327 17.29 -17.67 -8.02
CA GLU A 327 16.59 -18.21 -9.20
C GLU A 327 16.49 -17.18 -10.33
N MET A 328 16.13 -15.93 -10.01
CA MET A 328 16.01 -14.84 -10.99
C MET A 328 17.34 -14.53 -11.68
N LEU A 329 18.45 -14.69 -10.96
CA LEU A 329 19.79 -14.47 -11.49
C LEU A 329 20.42 -15.75 -12.09
N GLY A 330 19.66 -16.83 -12.28
CA GLY A 330 20.17 -18.06 -12.90
C GLY A 330 21.31 -18.72 -12.12
N CYS A 331 21.37 -18.46 -10.81
CA CYS A 331 22.34 -18.97 -9.86
C CYS A 331 21.78 -20.19 -9.12
N ASN A 332 22.61 -21.21 -8.82
CA ASN A 332 22.25 -22.19 -7.79
C ASN A 332 22.24 -21.51 -6.40
N ILE A 333 21.57 -22.11 -5.41
CA ILE A 333 21.30 -21.59 -4.04
C ILE A 333 22.55 -21.04 -3.28
N GLN A 334 23.76 -21.23 -3.81
CA GLN A 334 25.05 -20.74 -3.29
C GLN A 334 25.76 -19.76 -4.26
N CYS A 335 25.02 -18.81 -4.83
CA CYS A 335 25.61 -17.50 -5.05
C CYS A 335 25.67 -16.84 -3.67
#